data_AF-A0A7J0D413-F1
#
_entry.id   AF-A0A7J0D413-F1
#
_cell.length_a   1.000
_cell.length_b   1.000
_cell.length_c   1.000
_cell.angle_alpha   90.00
_cell.angle_beta   90.00
_cell.angle_gamma   90.00
#
_symmetry.space_group_name_H-M   'P 1'
#
loop_
_entity.id
_entity.type
_entity.pdbx_description
1 polymer ?
#
loop_
_entity_poly.entity_id
_entity_poly.type
_entity_poly.pdbx_seq_one_letter_code
_entity_poly.pdbx_strand_id
1 'polypeptide(L)'
;MRGLLTRWLHARGLPDTAARLLDELNSRLGEPDRAIGPSYLMKPGAARPEGLDLIWRTQILPLLEDQLHGTGIDVEVEYGLDSLRAALGPSDPAAGSPPPAVQP
;
A
#
# COMPACT_ATOMS: atom_id res chain seq x y z
N MET A 1 -3.08 -5.51 -10.63
CA MET A 1 -4.19 -4.54 -10.81
C MET A 1 -3.89 -3.28 -10.00
N ARG A 2 -3.28 -2.26 -10.61
CA ARG A 2 -2.88 -1.03 -9.90
C ARG A 2 -3.97 0.05 -10.04
N GLY A 3 -4.24 0.77 -8.95
CA GLY A 3 -5.04 2.02 -8.98
C GLY A 3 -6.54 1.92 -8.64
N LEU A 4 -7.11 0.76 -8.34
CA LEU A 4 -8.52 0.68 -7.91
C LEU A 4 -8.73 1.39 -6.55
N LEU A 5 -7.84 1.13 -5.59
CA LEU A 5 -7.88 1.75 -4.27
C LEU A 5 -7.71 3.28 -4.36
N THR A 6 -6.76 3.74 -5.18
CA THR A 6 -6.54 5.17 -5.43
C THR A 6 -7.80 5.86 -5.93
N ARG A 7 -8.48 5.28 -6.94
CA ARG A 7 -9.74 5.84 -7.47
C ARG A 7 -10.84 5.87 -6.42
N TRP A 8 -10.97 4.80 -5.64
CA TRP A 8 -11.98 4.71 -4.58
C TRP A 8 -11.75 5.72 -3.46
N LEU A 9 -10.50 5.95 -3.07
CA LEU A 9 -10.12 6.96 -2.07
C LEU A 9 -10.39 8.37 -2.60
N HIS A 10 -9.96 8.66 -3.83
CA HIS A 10 -10.17 9.96 -4.47
C HIS A 10 -11.66 10.29 -4.63
N ALA A 11 -12.48 9.32 -5.03
CA ALA A 11 -13.93 9.48 -5.12
C ALA A 11 -14.61 9.83 -3.78
N ARG A 12 -13.92 9.60 -2.65
CA ARG A 12 -14.41 9.87 -1.29
C ARG A 12 -13.69 11.04 -0.62
N GLY A 13 -12.78 11.72 -1.33
CA GLY A 13 -11.95 12.79 -0.76
C GLY A 13 -10.99 12.31 0.32
N LEU A 14 -10.60 11.03 0.28
CA LEU A 14 -9.70 10.41 1.25
C LEU A 14 -8.25 10.43 0.74
N PRO A 15 -7.26 10.51 1.64
CA PRO A 15 -5.85 10.51 1.26
C PRO A 15 -5.47 9.19 0.56
N ASP A 16 -4.68 9.28 -0.50
CA ASP A 16 -4.19 8.13 -1.26
C ASP A 16 -3.01 7.39 -0.61
N THR A 17 -2.59 7.81 0.59
CA THR A 17 -1.48 7.21 1.36
C THR A 17 -1.61 5.69 1.48
N ALA A 18 -2.81 5.18 1.78
CA ALA A 18 -3.06 3.75 1.89
C ALA A 18 -2.84 3.01 0.56
N ALA A 19 -3.14 3.66 -0.57
CA ALA A 19 -2.88 3.10 -1.90
C ALA A 19 -1.39 3.09 -2.24
N ARG A 20 -0.65 4.15 -1.90
CA ARG A 20 0.81 4.18 -2.11
C ARG A 20 1.52 3.09 -1.31
N LEU A 21 1.13 2.91 -0.05
CA LEU A 21 1.70 1.87 0.83
C LEU A 21 1.41 0.46 0.31
N LEU A 22 0.18 0.22 -0.17
CA LEU A 22 -0.18 -1.07 -0.75
C LEU A 22 0.56 -1.36 -2.06
N ASP A 23 0.76 -0.35 -2.91
CA ASP A 23 1.52 -0.50 -4.16
C ASP A 23 2.99 -0.82 -3.88
N GLU A 24 3.59 -0.14 -2.88
CA GLU A 24 4.96 -0.38 -2.44
C GLU A 24 5.12 -1.80 -1.89
N LEU A 25 4.26 -2.23 -0.96
CA LEU A 25 4.23 -3.60 -0.46
C LEU A 25 4.15 -4.63 -1.60
N ASN A 26 3.25 -4.41 -2.56
CA ASN A 26 3.08 -5.32 -3.69
C ASN A 26 4.28 -5.30 -4.66
N SER A 27 4.97 -4.16 -4.76
CA SER A 27 6.20 -4.04 -5.52
C SER A 27 7.33 -4.87 -4.89
N ARG A 28 7.47 -4.86 -3.56
CA ARG A 28 8.47 -5.69 -2.84
C ARG A 28 8.19 -7.18 -2.99
N LEU A 29 6.92 -7.58 -2.96
CA LEU A 29 6.54 -8.98 -3.13
C LEU A 29 6.91 -9.53 -4.51
N GLY A 30 6.98 -8.68 -5.54
CA GLY A 30 7.43 -9.00 -6.89
C GLY A 30 6.51 -9.92 -7.70
N GLU A 31 5.65 -10.68 -7.03
CA GLU A 31 4.82 -11.73 -7.63
C GLU A 31 3.33 -11.37 -7.55
N PRO A 32 2.59 -11.42 -8.67
CA PRO A 32 1.17 -11.03 -8.70
C PRO A 32 0.27 -11.98 -7.90
N ASP A 33 0.66 -13.24 -7.75
CA ASP A 33 -0.09 -14.25 -6.98
C ASP A 33 -0.02 -13.99 -5.47
N ARG A 34 1.08 -13.35 -5.05
CA ARG A 34 1.35 -12.97 -3.65
C ARG A 34 0.77 -11.60 -3.28
N ALA A 35 0.30 -10.85 -4.28
CA ALA A 35 -0.08 -9.46 -4.10
C ALA A 35 -1.33 -9.33 -3.22
N ILE A 36 -1.28 -8.37 -2.30
CA ILE A 36 -2.38 -8.02 -1.42
C ILE A 36 -3.40 -7.18 -2.17
N GLY A 37 -4.65 -7.62 -2.12
CA GLY A 37 -5.76 -6.97 -2.78
C GLY A 37 -6.16 -5.63 -2.14
N PRO A 38 -6.67 -4.67 -2.94
CA PRO A 38 -7.12 -3.37 -2.43
C PRO A 38 -8.30 -3.47 -1.45
N SER A 39 -9.08 -4.57 -1.50
CA SER A 39 -10.26 -4.80 -0.66
C SER A 39 -9.98 -4.70 0.84
N TYR A 40 -8.77 -5.05 1.30
CA TYR A 40 -8.36 -4.88 2.71
C TYR A 40 -8.36 -3.42 3.17
N LEU A 41 -8.20 -2.48 2.25
CA LEU A 41 -8.10 -1.05 2.52
C LEU A 41 -9.27 -0.25 1.93
N MET A 42 -10.21 -0.89 1.23
CA MET A 42 -11.45 -0.27 0.72
C MET A 42 -12.49 -0.06 1.82
N LYS A 43 -12.09 0.55 2.92
CA LYS A 43 -12.95 0.91 4.05
C LYS A 43 -12.52 2.25 4.65
N PRO A 44 -13.46 3.07 5.13
CA PRO A 44 -13.16 4.41 5.62
C PRO A 44 -12.18 4.42 6.80
N GLY A 45 -12.10 3.33 7.57
CA GLY A 45 -11.09 3.16 8.61
C GLY A 45 -9.64 3.20 8.11
N ALA A 46 -9.38 2.70 6.89
CA ALA A 46 -8.03 2.63 6.33
C ALA A 46 -7.48 3.99 5.88
N ALA A 47 -8.35 5.01 5.76
CA ALA A 47 -7.92 6.36 5.41
C ALA A 47 -7.40 7.15 6.63
N ARG A 48 -7.67 6.68 7.85
CA ARG A 48 -7.14 7.26 9.09
C ARG A 48 -5.84 6.56 9.46
N PRO A 49 -4.82 7.30 9.96
CA PRO A 49 -3.53 6.71 10.32
C PRO A 49 -3.67 5.58 11.37
N GLU A 50 -4.49 5.77 12.40
CA GLU A 50 -4.72 4.74 13.43
C GLU A 50 -5.45 3.51 12.88
N GLY A 51 -6.46 3.72 12.02
CA GLY A 51 -7.22 2.61 11.43
C GLY A 51 -6.40 1.84 10.41
N LEU A 52 -5.53 2.53 9.67
CA LEU A 52 -4.56 1.90 8.78
C LEU A 52 -3.56 1.04 9.57
N ASP A 53 -3.01 1.56 10.67
CA ASP A 53 -2.07 0.83 11.54
C ASP A 53 -2.69 -0.46 12.09
N LEU A 54 -3.92 -0.36 12.59
CA LEU A 54 -4.66 -1.50 13.10
C LEU A 54 -4.92 -2.54 12.00
N ILE A 55 -5.40 -2.11 10.81
CA ILE A 55 -5.63 -3.03 9.68
C ILE A 55 -4.31 -3.69 9.27
N TRP A 56 -3.22 -2.95 9.23
CA TRP A 56 -1.92 -3.48 8.85
C TRP A 56 -1.48 -4.59 9.79
N ARG A 57 -1.46 -4.31 11.09
CA ARG A 57 -0.98 -5.25 12.11
C ARG A 57 -1.88 -6.46 12.32
N THR A 58 -3.18 -6.32 12.08
CA THR A 58 -4.16 -7.39 12.36
C THR A 58 -4.60 -8.18 11.13
N GLN A 59 -4.42 -7.64 9.91
CA GLN A 59 -4.86 -8.31 8.68
C GLN A 59 -3.72 -8.48 7.67
N ILE A 60 -2.92 -7.44 7.41
CA ILE A 60 -1.90 -7.47 6.36
C ILE A 60 -0.69 -8.29 6.82
N LEU A 61 -0.08 -7.94 7.96
CA LEU A 61 1.11 -8.62 8.47
C LEU A 61 0.87 -10.11 8.72
N PRO A 62 -0.20 -10.55 9.42
CA PRO A 62 -0.41 -11.97 9.67
C PRO A 62 -0.57 -12.80 8.39
N LEU A 63 -1.18 -12.20 7.36
CA LEU A 63 -1.35 -12.86 6.07
C LEU A 63 -0.02 -12.97 5.32
N LEU A 64 0.84 -11.95 5.40
CA LEU A 64 2.19 -12.02 4.87
C LEU A 64 3.06 -13.02 5.63
N GLU A 65 2.95 -13.07 6.96
CA GLU A 65 3.67 -14.04 7.79
C GLU A 65 3.31 -15.47 7.42
N ASP A 66 2.02 -15.76 7.19
CA ASP A 66 1.57 -17.07 6.70
C ASP A 66 2.13 -17.36 5.29
N GLN A 67 2.00 -16.41 4.37
CA GLN A 67 2.43 -16.57 2.98
C GLN A 67 3.96 -16.70 2.81
N LEU A 68 4.72 -16.03 3.68
CA LEU A 68 6.19 -16.03 3.70
C LEU A 68 6.76 -16.98 4.77
N HIS A 69 5.90 -17.79 5.39
CA HIS A 69 6.33 -18.73 6.41
C HIS A 69 7.41 -19.69 5.85
N GLY A 70 8.52 -19.83 6.57
CA GLY A 70 9.64 -20.67 6.16
C GLY A 70 10.59 -20.05 5.13
N THR A 71 10.37 -18.81 4.70
CA THR A 71 11.32 -18.07 3.83
C THR A 71 12.48 -17.43 4.60
N GLY A 72 12.34 -17.28 5.92
CA GLY A 72 13.32 -16.57 6.77
C GLY A 72 13.27 -15.05 6.68
N ILE A 73 12.29 -14.50 5.95
CA ILE A 73 12.06 -13.06 5.84
C ILE A 73 11.36 -12.56 7.10
N ASP A 74 11.89 -11.48 7.69
CA ASP A 74 11.24 -10.79 8.80
C ASP A 74 10.17 -9.85 8.26
N VAL A 75 8.91 -10.28 8.34
CA VAL A 75 7.79 -9.61 7.69
C VAL A 75 7.50 -8.23 8.30
N GLU A 76 7.68 -8.07 9.60
CA GLU A 76 7.48 -6.78 10.27
C GLU A 76 8.56 -5.78 9.86
N VAL A 77 9.83 -6.23 9.75
CA VAL A 77 10.93 -5.38 9.29
C VAL A 77 10.79 -5.03 7.81
N GLU A 78 10.46 -6.00 6.95
CA GLU A 78 10.45 -5.79 5.50
C GLU A 78 9.16 -5.18 4.97
N TYR A 79 8.01 -5.47 5.58
CA TYR A 79 6.68 -5.05 5.10
C TYR A 79 5.85 -4.31 6.15
N GLY A 80 6.45 -3.99 7.31
CA GLY A 80 5.84 -3.16 8.33
C GLY A 80 5.51 -1.76 7.83
N LEU A 81 4.44 -1.18 8.38
CA LEU A 81 3.94 0.12 7.96
C LEU A 81 5.01 1.23 8.08
N ASP A 82 5.87 1.14 9.09
CA ASP A 82 6.98 2.08 9.31
C ASP A 82 8.03 1.97 8.19
N SER A 83 8.47 0.76 7.87
CA SER A 83 9.43 0.48 6.79
C SER A 83 8.92 0.93 5.41
N LEU A 84 7.63 0.74 5.14
CA LEU A 84 7.00 1.18 3.89
C LEU A 84 6.89 2.71 3.86
N ARG A 85 6.53 3.37 4.98
CA ARG A 85 6.50 4.83 5.09
C ARG A 85 7.89 5.44 4.92
N ALA A 86 8.91 4.84 5.52
CA ALA A 86 10.29 5.26 5.38
C ALA A 86 10.77 5.17 3.93
N ALA A 87 10.41 4.10 3.22
CA ALA A 87 10.75 3.93 1.80
C ALA A 87 10.03 4.93 0.88
N LEU A 88 8.80 5.31 1.20
CA LEU A 88 8.10 6.38 0.49
C LEU A 88 8.69 7.78 0.78
N GLY A 89 9.42 7.92 1.90
CA GLY A 89 10.03 9.17 2.35
C GLY A 89 9.02 10.27 2.71
N PRO A 90 9.46 11.37 3.34
CA PRO A 90 8.62 12.55 3.57
C PRO A 90 8.37 13.40 2.31
N SER A 91 8.75 12.93 1.11
CA SER A 91 8.65 13.72 -0.12
C SER A 91 7.45 13.31 -0.97
N ASP A 92 6.38 14.08 -0.75
CA ASP A 92 5.75 14.94 -1.75
C ASP A 92 4.24 14.66 -2.04
N PRO A 93 3.35 15.62 -1.74
CA PRO A 93 1.93 15.56 -2.10
C PRO A 93 1.67 15.62 -3.63
N ALA A 94 2.69 15.71 -4.48
CA ALA A 94 2.58 15.83 -5.94
C ALA A 94 3.08 14.61 -6.74
N ALA A 95 2.91 13.38 -6.24
CA ALA A 95 2.80 12.21 -7.13
C ALA A 95 1.42 12.18 -7.83
N GLY A 96 0.99 13.33 -8.34
CA GLY A 96 -0.05 13.51 -9.32
C GLY A 96 0.57 14.23 -10.53
N SER A 97 0.82 13.45 -11.60
CA SER A 97 1.16 13.86 -12.99
C SER A 97 2.61 14.32 -13.30
N PRO A 98 3.08 14.32 -14.59
CA PRO A 98 2.58 13.72 -15.87
C PRO A 98 3.70 13.09 -16.76
N PRO A 99 3.47 12.80 -18.06
CA PRO A 99 4.18 13.63 -19.05
C PRO A 99 3.22 14.34 -20.02
N PRO A 100 3.59 15.52 -20.58
CA PRO A 100 2.84 16.13 -21.65
C PRO A 100 2.88 15.19 -22.87
N ALA A 101 1.72 14.92 -23.45
CA ALA A 101 1.67 14.35 -24.79
C ALA A 101 2.25 15.42 -25.74
N VAL A 102 3.48 15.19 -26.21
CA VAL A 102 4.04 15.91 -27.35
C VAL A 102 3.19 15.57 -28.58
N GLN A 103 2.65 16.62 -29.18
CA GLN A 103 1.85 16.56 -30.41
C GLN A 103 2.73 16.35 -31.64
N PRO A 104 2.19 15.83 -32.75
CA PRO A 104 2.46 16.35 -34.09
C PRO A 104 1.40 17.38 -34.51
#